data_AF-A0A1Q3SRR2-F1
#
_entry.id   AF-A0A1Q3SRR2-F1
#
_cell.length_a   1.000
_cell.length_b   1.000
_cell.length_c   1.000
_cell.angle_alpha   90.00
_cell.angle_beta   90.00
_cell.angle_gamma   90.00
#
_symmetry.space_group_name_H-M   'P 1'
#
loop_
_entity.id
_entity.type
_entity.pdbx_description
1 polymer ?
#
loop_
_entity_poly.entity_id
_entity_poly.type
_entity_poly.pdbx_seq_one_letter_code
_entity_poly.pdbx_strand_id
1 'polypeptide(L)'
;MAKTVRVNFIDAVTGETFATSEMPPESLPQTFEIATTLHLGDHDWTVEKAEPATSAEFQKSGFLVLTLRKIERMAVEDLFYSQPTLTNDLAPLEDGTSQEDKYVLSFLEDDWRQFEFVSKTFQAEIRAEFADIRKIWQEKSVPSGDLYLFRELHIRARIPTPIAPGISLDRLFNAFPEKTALYEAIAYVQSDELVKDGFAFRVDDALNFYGLVPGGNVTVLGIALKNPYAEPEGTTIASLANFMAENDLSLVYWPNLEQTGSDPEELAEYFNSLF
;
A
#
# COMPACT_ATOMS: atom_id res chain seq x y z
N MET A 1 -28.89 -49.53 9.60
CA MET A 1 -27.53 -48.96 9.66
C MET A 1 -27.67 -47.46 9.44
N ALA A 2 -27.10 -46.63 10.31
CA ALA A 2 -27.06 -45.18 10.06
C ALA A 2 -26.21 -44.94 8.80
N LYS A 3 -26.74 -44.18 7.84
CA LYS A 3 -26.03 -43.89 6.59
C LYS A 3 -24.95 -42.87 6.90
N THR A 4 -23.68 -43.26 6.88
CA THR A 4 -22.54 -42.36 7.12
C THR A 4 -22.00 -41.81 5.79
N VAL A 5 -21.40 -40.63 5.84
CA VAL A 5 -20.65 -40.01 4.74
C VAL A 5 -19.17 -40.06 5.12
N ARG A 6 -18.34 -40.61 4.24
CA ARG A 6 -16.89 -40.57 4.42
C ARG A 6 -16.37 -39.21 3.96
N VAL A 7 -15.76 -38.46 4.89
CA VAL A 7 -15.20 -37.13 4.66
C VAL A 7 -13.69 -37.23 4.64
N ASN A 8 -13.08 -36.84 3.52
CA ASN A 8 -11.62 -36.71 3.38
C ASN A 8 -11.24 -35.23 3.49
N PHE A 9 -10.26 -34.94 4.35
CA PHE A 9 -9.74 -33.59 4.54
C PHE A 9 -8.38 -33.47 3.87
N ILE A 10 -8.29 -32.55 2.91
CA ILE A 10 -7.09 -32.25 2.13
C ILE A 10 -6.56 -30.89 2.57
N ASP A 11 -5.26 -30.81 2.84
CA ASP A 11 -4.59 -29.54 3.10
C ASP A 11 -4.40 -28.79 1.77
N ALA A 12 -4.89 -27.56 1.70
CA ALA A 12 -4.83 -26.73 0.50
C ALA A 12 -3.39 -26.38 0.06
N VAL A 13 -2.44 -26.34 1.01
CA VAL A 13 -1.05 -25.98 0.76
C VAL A 13 -0.27 -27.18 0.22
N THR A 14 -0.42 -28.35 0.84
CA THR A 14 0.36 -29.54 0.46
C THR A 14 -0.34 -30.40 -0.58
N GLY A 15 -1.67 -30.28 -0.70
CA GLY A 15 -2.51 -31.17 -1.51
C GLY A 15 -2.67 -32.58 -0.92
N GLU A 16 -2.13 -32.82 0.28
CA GLU A 16 -2.17 -34.14 0.91
C GLU A 16 -3.42 -34.32 1.78
N THR A 17 -3.93 -35.55 1.83
CA THR A 17 -4.98 -35.91 2.78
C THR A 17 -4.38 -36.01 4.17
N PHE A 18 -4.75 -35.12 5.08
CA PHE A 18 -4.24 -35.12 6.45
C PHE A 18 -5.18 -35.84 7.43
N ALA A 19 -6.46 -36.01 7.07
CA ALA A 19 -7.43 -36.75 7.89
C ALA A 19 -8.56 -37.38 7.05
N THR A 20 -9.19 -38.41 7.61
CA THR A 20 -10.42 -39.00 7.09
C THR A 20 -11.34 -39.32 8.26
N SER A 21 -12.64 -39.05 8.10
CA SER A 21 -13.64 -39.32 9.13
C SER A 21 -14.94 -39.85 8.51
N GLU A 22 -15.71 -40.61 9.29
CA GLU A 22 -17.07 -40.99 8.92
C GLU A 22 -18.04 -40.18 9.76
N MET A 23 -18.87 -39.37 9.10
CA MET A 23 -19.78 -38.44 9.76
C MET A 23 -21.23 -38.76 9.40
N PRO A 24 -22.17 -38.66 10.36
CA PRO A 24 -23.59 -38.66 10.03
C PRO A 24 -23.93 -37.44 9.14
N PRO A 25 -24.77 -37.58 8.11
CA PRO A 25 -25.20 -36.50 7.24
C PRO A 25 -25.74 -35.27 7.99
N GLU A 26 -26.41 -35.49 9.11
CA GLU A 26 -26.97 -34.46 9.98
C GLU A 26 -25.91 -33.64 10.72
N SER A 27 -24.67 -34.13 10.80
CA SER A 27 -23.52 -33.42 11.36
C SER A 27 -22.77 -32.59 10.31
N LEU A 28 -23.19 -32.64 9.05
CA LEU A 28 -22.60 -31.89 7.95
C LEU A 28 -23.52 -30.72 7.54
N PRO A 29 -22.96 -29.53 7.23
CA PRO A 29 -23.70 -28.42 6.66
C PRO A 29 -24.48 -28.78 5.40
N GLN A 30 -25.57 -28.05 5.12
CA GLN A 30 -26.35 -28.27 3.89
C GLN A 30 -25.56 -27.93 2.62
N THR A 31 -24.66 -26.95 2.72
CA THR A 31 -23.72 -26.51 1.70
C THR A 31 -22.43 -26.10 2.39
N PHE A 32 -21.30 -26.28 1.71
CA PHE A 32 -20.03 -25.69 2.10
C PHE A 32 -19.78 -24.49 1.18
N GLU A 33 -20.33 -23.33 1.53
CA GLU A 33 -19.94 -22.09 0.86
C GLU A 33 -18.45 -21.81 1.16
N ILE A 34 -17.77 -21.25 0.16
CA ILE A 34 -16.38 -20.79 0.27
C ILE A 34 -16.32 -19.83 1.47
N ALA A 35 -15.31 -20.01 2.33
CA ALA A 35 -15.12 -19.30 3.61
C ALA A 35 -15.88 -19.84 4.84
N THR A 36 -16.45 -21.04 4.78
CA THR A 36 -16.93 -21.74 6.00
C THR A 36 -15.74 -22.12 6.88
N THR A 37 -15.72 -21.71 8.15
CA THR A 37 -14.71 -22.13 9.13
C THR A 37 -15.09 -23.45 9.80
N LEU A 38 -14.18 -24.41 9.80
CA LEU A 38 -14.29 -25.68 10.51
C LEU A 38 -13.28 -25.75 11.65
N HIS A 39 -13.75 -26.21 12.80
CA HIS A 39 -12.89 -26.52 13.93
C HIS A 39 -12.54 -28.01 13.89
N LEU A 40 -11.28 -28.34 13.62
CA LEU A 40 -10.78 -29.71 13.52
C LEU A 40 -9.56 -29.88 14.44
N GLY A 41 -9.73 -30.65 15.53
CA GLY A 41 -8.72 -30.76 16.58
C GLY A 41 -8.53 -29.42 17.30
N ASP A 42 -7.29 -29.01 17.53
CA ASP A 42 -6.93 -27.73 18.16
C ASP A 42 -6.76 -26.58 17.14
N HIS A 43 -7.27 -26.74 15.92
CA HIS A 43 -7.03 -25.83 14.81
C HIS A 43 -8.31 -25.44 14.11
N ASP A 44 -8.37 -24.18 13.69
CA ASP A 44 -9.41 -23.68 12.81
C ASP A 44 -8.93 -23.73 11.36
N TRP A 45 -9.85 -24.06 10.47
CA TRP A 45 -9.58 -24.25 9.06
C TRP A 45 -10.65 -23.56 8.24
N THR A 46 -10.27 -22.88 7.16
CA THR A 46 -11.21 -22.33 6.18
C THR A 46 -11.43 -23.34 5.07
N VAL A 47 -12.69 -23.59 4.70
CA VAL A 47 -13.04 -24.39 3.53
C VAL A 47 -12.80 -23.58 2.26
N GLU A 48 -11.84 -24.02 1.45
CA GLU A 48 -11.58 -23.45 0.12
C GLU A 48 -12.41 -24.14 -0.96
N LYS A 49 -12.61 -25.46 -0.81
CA LYS A 49 -13.33 -26.28 -1.78
C LYS A 49 -14.04 -27.45 -1.12
N ALA A 50 -15.23 -27.77 -1.61
CA ALA A 50 -15.98 -28.95 -1.23
C ALA A 50 -16.46 -29.73 -2.46
N GLU A 51 -16.20 -31.04 -2.49
CA GLU A 51 -16.58 -31.91 -3.60
C GLU A 51 -17.19 -33.23 -3.09
N PRO A 52 -18.47 -33.49 -3.33
CA PRO A 52 -19.49 -32.60 -3.88
C PRO A 52 -19.81 -31.38 -2.98
N ALA A 53 -20.26 -30.27 -3.57
CA ALA A 53 -20.46 -29.01 -2.84
C ALA A 53 -21.74 -29.01 -1.98
N THR A 54 -22.74 -29.83 -2.33
CA THR A 54 -24.05 -29.83 -1.68
C THR A 54 -24.35 -31.13 -0.93
N SER A 55 -25.13 -31.01 0.14
CA SER A 55 -25.55 -32.16 0.97
C SER A 55 -26.34 -33.23 0.24
N ALA A 56 -27.19 -32.84 -0.71
CA ALA A 56 -27.92 -33.81 -1.53
C ALA A 56 -26.97 -34.73 -2.31
N GLU A 57 -25.85 -34.19 -2.80
CA GLU A 57 -24.88 -34.92 -3.63
C GLU A 57 -23.98 -35.81 -2.79
N PHE A 58 -23.40 -35.31 -1.69
CA PHE A 58 -22.52 -36.14 -0.85
C PHE A 58 -23.30 -37.18 -0.03
N GLN A 59 -24.57 -36.93 0.30
CA GLN A 59 -25.43 -37.96 0.88
C GLN A 59 -25.76 -39.06 -0.13
N LYS A 60 -25.83 -38.73 -1.43
CA LYS A 60 -26.08 -39.71 -2.49
C LYS A 60 -24.82 -40.52 -2.78
N SER A 61 -23.66 -39.88 -2.90
CA SER A 61 -22.39 -40.54 -3.19
C SER A 61 -21.81 -41.31 -1.99
N GLY A 62 -22.15 -40.89 -0.76
CA GLY A 62 -21.56 -41.41 0.47
C GLY A 62 -20.15 -40.88 0.75
N PHE A 63 -19.68 -39.89 -0.03
CA PHE A 63 -18.34 -39.37 0.04
C PHE A 63 -18.30 -37.85 -0.16
N LEU A 64 -17.44 -37.18 0.61
CA LEU A 64 -17.18 -35.75 0.58
C LEU A 64 -15.67 -35.51 0.69
N VAL A 65 -15.12 -34.64 -0.15
CA VAL A 65 -13.76 -34.11 -0.04
C VAL A 65 -13.85 -32.65 0.34
N LEU A 66 -13.11 -32.26 1.38
CA LEU A 66 -12.94 -30.87 1.78
C LEU A 66 -11.48 -30.49 1.61
N THR A 67 -11.21 -29.48 0.79
CA THR A 67 -9.90 -28.82 0.71
C THR A 67 -9.91 -27.63 1.66
N LEU A 68 -9.00 -27.67 2.62
CA LEU A 68 -8.99 -26.78 3.77
C LEU A 68 -7.66 -26.03 3.88
N ARG A 69 -7.72 -24.73 4.18
CA ARG A 69 -6.54 -23.96 4.58
C ARG A 69 -6.55 -23.75 6.08
N LYS A 70 -5.45 -24.06 6.75
CA LYS A 70 -5.29 -23.79 8.19
C LYS A 70 -5.34 -22.29 8.45
N ILE A 71 -6.15 -21.87 9.42
CA ILE A 71 -6.15 -20.50 9.91
C ILE A 71 -5.03 -20.39 10.95
N GLU A 72 -3.94 -19.72 10.60
CA GLU A 72 -2.92 -19.34 11.55
C GLU A 72 -3.39 -18.10 12.32
N ARG A 73 -3.60 -18.25 13.63
CA ARG A 73 -3.87 -17.13 14.52
C ARG A 73 -2.54 -16.58 15.01
N MET A 74 -2.20 -15.37 14.56
CA MET A 74 -1.10 -14.61 15.14
C MET A 74 -1.60 -13.86 16.37
N ALA A 75 -0.75 -13.76 17.39
CA ALA A 75 -1.02 -12.86 18.50
C ALA A 75 -0.97 -11.41 17.98
N VAL A 76 -1.82 -10.52 18.50
CA VAL A 76 -1.83 -9.11 18.05
C VAL A 76 -0.48 -8.46 18.34
N GLU A 77 0.21 -8.95 19.38
CA GLU A 77 1.54 -8.53 19.80
C GLU A 77 2.66 -8.89 18.80
N ASP A 78 2.36 -9.79 17.85
CA ASP A 78 3.23 -10.19 16.74
C ASP A 78 2.90 -9.43 15.45
N LEU A 79 1.91 -8.54 15.45
CA LEU A 79 1.62 -7.66 14.31
C LEU A 79 2.56 -6.46 14.35
N PHE A 80 3.40 -6.34 13.33
CA PHE A 80 4.30 -5.21 13.16
C PHE A 80 3.87 -4.36 11.97
N TYR A 81 4.16 -3.07 12.06
CA TYR A 81 4.11 -2.15 10.93
C TYR A 81 5.40 -2.25 10.11
N SER A 82 5.25 -2.13 8.79
CA SER A 82 6.37 -2.08 7.84
C SER A 82 7.04 -0.70 7.79
N GLN A 83 6.36 0.35 8.27
CA GLN A 83 6.83 1.73 8.24
C GLN A 83 6.77 2.38 9.62
N PRO A 84 7.67 3.33 9.92
CA PRO A 84 7.69 4.01 11.22
C PRO A 84 6.64 5.13 11.29
N THR A 85 6.01 5.49 10.17
CA THR A 85 5.11 6.64 10.09
C THR A 85 4.13 6.53 8.95
N LEU A 86 2.94 7.11 9.13
CA LEU A 86 1.93 7.30 8.09
C LEU A 86 1.40 8.73 8.16
N THR A 87 0.86 9.24 7.07
CA THR A 87 0.06 10.46 7.14
C THR A 87 -1.31 10.17 7.77
N ASN A 88 -1.87 11.16 8.48
CA ASN A 88 -3.20 11.03 9.11
C ASN A 88 -4.35 10.98 8.10
N ASP A 89 -4.13 11.49 6.89
CA ASP A 89 -5.18 11.71 5.91
C ASP A 89 -4.86 11.01 4.59
N LEU A 90 -5.79 10.19 4.12
CA LEU A 90 -5.80 9.69 2.75
C LEU A 90 -6.43 10.71 1.82
N ALA A 91 -6.09 10.63 0.54
CA ALA A 91 -6.74 11.45 -0.46
C ALA A 91 -8.23 11.07 -0.58
N PRO A 92 -9.13 12.05 -0.73
CA PRO A 92 -10.54 11.75 -0.95
C PRO A 92 -10.72 10.98 -2.25
N LEU A 93 -11.65 10.03 -2.25
CA LEU A 93 -12.06 9.31 -3.45
C LEU A 93 -13.24 10.02 -4.14
N GLU A 94 -13.39 9.80 -5.44
CA GLU A 94 -14.50 10.31 -6.24
C GLU A 94 -15.54 9.21 -6.50
N ASP A 95 -16.66 9.28 -5.78
CA ASP A 95 -17.76 8.32 -5.87
C ASP A 95 -18.22 8.08 -7.32
N GLY A 96 -18.39 6.82 -7.69
CA GLY A 96 -18.90 6.42 -9.01
C GLY A 96 -17.89 6.54 -10.15
N THR A 97 -16.61 6.78 -9.82
CA THR A 97 -15.50 6.58 -10.77
C THR A 97 -15.04 5.12 -10.75
N SER A 98 -14.38 4.70 -11.84
CA SER A 98 -13.74 3.39 -11.97
C SER A 98 -12.37 3.54 -12.62
N GLN A 99 -11.48 2.58 -12.33
CA GLN A 99 -10.19 2.40 -12.98
C GLN A 99 -10.27 1.79 -14.38
N GLU A 100 -11.41 1.20 -14.76
CA GLU A 100 -11.57 0.53 -16.05
C GLU A 100 -11.17 1.44 -17.24
N ASP A 101 -10.40 0.86 -18.17
CA ASP A 101 -9.90 1.48 -19.40
C ASP A 101 -9.07 2.77 -19.22
N LYS A 102 -8.57 3.06 -18.02
CA LYS A 102 -7.72 4.23 -17.74
C LYS A 102 -6.27 3.84 -17.53
N TYR A 103 -5.36 4.71 -17.96
CA TYR A 103 -3.96 4.64 -17.58
C TYR A 103 -3.75 5.25 -16.18
N VAL A 104 -3.85 4.40 -15.14
CA VAL A 104 -3.84 4.80 -13.72
C VAL A 104 -2.49 4.57 -13.07
N LEU A 105 -2.05 5.51 -12.22
CA LEU A 105 -0.97 5.27 -11.27
C LEU A 105 -1.56 4.77 -9.94
N SER A 106 -1.27 3.52 -9.57
CA SER A 106 -1.84 2.88 -8.38
C SER A 106 -0.84 2.82 -7.21
N PHE A 107 -1.34 3.03 -5.99
CA PHE A 107 -0.54 3.04 -4.76
C PHE A 107 -1.13 2.16 -3.67
N LEU A 108 -0.29 1.68 -2.75
CA LEU A 108 -0.76 1.28 -1.43
C LEU A 108 -1.11 2.54 -0.64
N GLU A 109 -2.12 2.46 0.22
CA GLU A 109 -2.53 3.58 1.08
C GLU A 109 -1.37 4.07 1.96
N ASP A 110 -0.55 3.14 2.46
CA ASP A 110 0.59 3.44 3.31
C ASP A 110 1.71 4.23 2.61
N ASP A 111 1.79 4.17 1.27
CA ASP A 111 2.78 4.91 0.49
C ASP A 111 2.38 6.37 0.26
N TRP A 112 1.13 6.72 0.56
CA TRP A 112 0.59 8.06 0.35
C TRP A 112 1.38 9.10 1.15
N ARG A 113 1.94 10.09 0.42
CA ARG A 113 2.70 11.21 0.98
C ARG A 113 3.92 10.81 1.81
N GLN A 114 4.50 9.61 1.62
CA GLN A 114 5.74 9.23 2.31
C GLN A 114 6.97 9.95 1.77
N PHE A 115 6.97 10.28 0.48
CA PHE A 115 8.02 11.03 -0.19
C PHE A 115 7.38 12.22 -0.90
N GLU A 116 7.46 13.41 -0.30
CA GLU A 116 6.68 14.57 -0.72
C GLU A 116 7.45 15.89 -0.68
N PHE A 117 6.96 16.84 -1.47
CA PHE A 117 7.41 18.22 -1.44
C PHE A 117 6.66 18.98 -0.35
N VAL A 118 7.41 19.76 0.42
CA VAL A 118 6.89 20.56 1.52
C VAL A 118 7.46 21.97 1.42
N SER A 119 6.59 22.99 1.48
CA SER A 119 7.03 24.38 1.53
C SER A 119 7.92 24.65 2.74
N LYS A 120 9.01 25.39 2.53
CA LYS A 120 9.98 25.78 3.57
C LYS A 120 9.38 26.65 4.68
N THR A 121 8.13 27.11 4.54
CA THR A 121 7.41 27.71 5.67
C THR A 121 7.12 26.70 6.79
N PHE A 122 7.09 25.40 6.50
CA PHE A 122 6.77 24.33 7.46
C PHE A 122 8.00 23.70 8.15
N GLN A 123 9.15 24.37 8.16
CA GLN A 123 10.39 23.78 8.72
C GLN A 123 10.29 23.46 10.21
N ALA A 124 9.48 24.20 10.97
CA ALA A 124 9.27 23.89 12.39
C ALA A 124 8.47 22.59 12.56
N GLU A 125 7.46 22.40 11.73
CA GLU A 125 6.57 21.25 11.70
C GLU A 125 7.30 20.01 11.18
N ILE A 126 8.11 20.12 10.11
CA ILE A 126 8.97 19.03 9.62
C ILE A 126 9.87 18.53 10.75
N ARG A 127 10.54 19.43 11.48
CA ARG A 127 11.41 19.06 12.60
C ARG A 127 10.64 18.39 13.74
N ALA A 128 9.42 18.82 14.01
CA ALA A 128 8.58 18.21 15.04
C ALA A 128 8.11 16.80 14.62
N GLU A 129 7.69 16.62 13.38
CA GLU A 129 7.36 15.30 12.83
C GLU A 129 8.58 14.37 12.88
N PHE A 130 9.75 14.83 12.42
CA PHE A 130 10.99 14.05 12.48
C PHE A 130 11.39 13.66 13.91
N ALA A 131 11.17 14.53 14.90
CA ALA A 131 11.47 14.22 16.28
C ALA A 131 10.61 13.06 16.81
N ASP A 132 9.35 12.97 16.40
CA ASP A 132 8.44 11.89 16.82
C ASP A 132 8.71 10.59 16.05
N ILE A 133 8.92 10.66 14.74
CA ILE A 133 9.30 9.50 13.92
C ILE A 133 10.63 8.91 14.41
N ARG A 134 11.58 9.76 14.84
CA ARG A 134 12.84 9.31 15.42
C ARG A 134 12.64 8.49 16.71
N LYS A 135 11.65 8.82 17.54
CA LYS A 135 11.32 8.03 18.73
C LYS A 135 10.82 6.64 18.34
N ILE A 136 10.02 6.53 17.27
CA ILE A 136 9.58 5.23 16.73
C ILE A 136 10.78 4.38 16.33
N TRP A 137 11.71 4.95 15.56
CA TRP A 137 12.95 4.27 15.20
C TRP A 137 13.76 3.81 16.42
N GLN A 138 13.91 4.66 17.43
CA GLN A 138 14.76 4.37 18.59
C GLN A 138 14.13 3.39 19.58
N GLU A 139 12.81 3.44 19.76
CA GLU A 139 12.13 2.75 20.87
C GLU A 139 11.25 1.59 20.42
N LYS A 140 10.81 1.59 19.15
CA LYS A 140 9.76 0.70 18.65
C LYS A 140 10.18 -0.16 17.46
N SER A 141 11.38 0.06 16.92
CA SER A 141 11.91 -0.75 15.82
C SER A 141 12.42 -2.10 16.32
N VAL A 142 12.28 -3.11 15.48
CA VAL A 142 12.76 -4.48 15.67
C VAL A 142 13.45 -4.92 14.38
N PRO A 143 14.74 -5.31 14.43
CA PRO A 143 15.42 -5.85 13.25
C PRO A 143 14.73 -7.12 12.74
N SER A 144 14.54 -7.22 11.42
CA SER A 144 13.95 -8.36 10.74
C SER A 144 14.64 -8.59 9.39
N GLY A 145 15.65 -9.45 9.38
CA GLY A 145 16.53 -9.62 8.22
C GLY A 145 17.28 -8.31 7.91
N ASP A 146 17.21 -7.87 6.65
CA ASP A 146 17.80 -6.62 6.16
C ASP A 146 16.90 -5.39 6.37
N LEU A 147 15.72 -5.58 6.98
CA LEU A 147 14.73 -4.53 7.20
C LEU A 147 14.46 -4.32 8.69
N TYR A 148 13.74 -3.24 8.99
CA TYR A 148 13.18 -2.98 10.30
C TYR A 148 11.66 -3.10 10.25
N LEU A 149 11.11 -3.70 11.29
CA LEU A 149 9.68 -3.74 11.57
C LEU A 149 9.40 -2.88 12.81
N PHE A 150 8.19 -2.35 12.95
CA PHE A 150 7.86 -1.41 14.02
C PHE A 150 6.66 -1.89 14.82
N ARG A 151 6.76 -1.83 16.15
CA ARG A 151 5.64 -2.19 17.05
C ARG A 151 4.55 -1.13 17.11
N GLU A 152 4.95 0.11 16.85
CA GLU A 152 4.11 1.29 16.83
C GLU A 152 4.59 2.17 15.66
N LEU A 153 3.73 3.05 15.18
CA LEU A 153 4.09 4.05 14.19
C LEU A 153 3.61 5.44 14.63
N HIS A 154 4.20 6.46 14.03
CA HIS A 154 3.80 7.84 14.25
C HIS A 154 2.86 8.33 13.15
N ILE A 155 1.70 8.86 13.51
CA ILE A 155 0.73 9.45 12.57
C ILE A 155 1.02 10.94 12.40
N ARG A 156 1.38 11.36 11.18
CA ARG A 156 1.70 12.75 10.83
C ARG A 156 0.44 13.56 10.54
N ALA A 157 0.26 14.65 11.27
CA ALA A 157 -0.92 15.53 11.12
C ALA A 157 -0.58 17.03 11.11
N ARG A 158 0.68 17.43 11.34
CA ARG A 158 1.04 18.85 11.49
C ARG A 158 1.00 19.62 10.17
N ILE A 159 1.09 18.92 9.04
CA ILE A 159 1.17 19.51 7.69
C ILE A 159 0.06 18.90 6.82
N PRO A 160 -1.20 19.35 6.96
CA PRO A 160 -2.31 18.86 6.14
C PRO A 160 -2.24 19.37 4.69
N THR A 161 -1.57 20.51 4.45
CA THR A 161 -1.41 21.11 3.12
C THR A 161 0.07 21.45 2.88
N PRO A 162 0.87 20.50 2.35
CA PRO A 162 2.32 20.63 2.21
C PRO A 162 2.79 21.79 1.34
N ILE A 163 2.02 22.13 0.29
CA ILE A 163 2.36 23.21 -0.63
C ILE A 163 1.53 24.45 -0.29
N ALA A 164 2.19 25.46 0.27
CA ALA A 164 1.58 26.72 0.69
C ALA A 164 2.50 27.93 0.37
N PRO A 165 2.06 28.88 -0.48
CA PRO A 165 0.82 28.86 -1.26
C PRO A 165 0.82 27.76 -2.32
N GLY A 166 -0.37 27.37 -2.79
CA GLY A 166 -0.51 26.39 -3.87
C GLY A 166 0.14 26.85 -5.18
N ILE A 167 0.59 25.89 -5.99
CA ILE A 167 1.28 26.13 -7.27
C ILE A 167 0.34 25.74 -8.41
N SER A 168 0.17 26.57 -9.45
CA SER A 168 -0.71 26.18 -10.56
C SER A 168 -0.20 24.92 -11.27
N LEU A 169 -1.11 24.06 -11.71
CA LEU A 169 -0.74 22.82 -12.42
C LEU A 169 0.06 23.10 -13.69
N ASP A 170 -0.30 24.17 -14.42
CA ASP A 170 0.43 24.61 -15.61
C ASP A 170 1.88 24.96 -15.29
N ARG A 171 2.13 25.63 -14.15
CA ARG A 171 3.50 25.97 -13.73
C ARG A 171 4.31 24.71 -13.42
N LEU A 172 3.71 23.76 -12.71
CA LEU A 172 4.34 22.45 -12.46
C LEU A 172 4.64 21.74 -13.78
N PHE A 173 3.69 21.68 -14.71
CA PHE A 173 3.90 21.00 -15.98
C PHE A 173 4.94 21.70 -16.86
N ASN A 174 5.02 23.03 -16.83
CA ASN A 174 6.02 23.78 -17.58
C ASN A 174 7.43 23.62 -17.01
N ALA A 175 7.57 23.30 -15.72
CA ALA A 175 8.87 23.00 -15.12
C ALA A 175 9.45 21.65 -15.59
N PHE A 176 8.61 20.74 -16.10
CA PHE A 176 9.02 19.42 -16.58
C PHE A 176 8.52 19.19 -18.02
N PRO A 177 9.02 19.90 -19.04
CA PRO A 177 8.48 19.81 -20.40
C PRO A 177 8.65 18.43 -21.05
N GLU A 178 9.70 17.69 -20.67
CA GLU A 178 10.06 16.38 -21.25
C GLU A 178 9.37 15.19 -20.55
N LYS A 179 8.10 15.35 -20.16
CA LYS A 179 7.31 14.27 -19.57
C LYS A 179 7.23 13.06 -20.51
N THR A 180 7.54 11.87 -19.99
CA THR A 180 7.45 10.61 -20.73
C THR A 180 6.07 9.94 -20.63
N ALA A 181 5.25 10.32 -19.67
CA ALA A 181 3.85 9.87 -19.57
C ALA A 181 2.99 10.87 -18.79
N LEU A 182 1.69 10.90 -19.11
CA LEU A 182 0.66 11.54 -18.30
C LEU A 182 -0.34 10.46 -17.91
N TYR A 183 -0.56 10.28 -16.61
CA TYR A 183 -1.57 9.36 -16.12
C TYR A 183 -2.94 10.04 -16.17
N GLU A 184 -3.98 9.25 -16.45
CA GLU A 184 -5.35 9.75 -16.50
C GLU A 184 -5.95 9.89 -15.10
N ALA A 185 -5.42 9.14 -14.12
CA ALA A 185 -5.86 9.19 -12.73
C ALA A 185 -4.83 8.57 -11.76
N ILE A 186 -5.10 8.75 -10.47
CA ILE A 186 -4.47 8.01 -9.36
C ILE A 186 -5.55 7.15 -8.69
N ALA A 187 -5.18 5.97 -8.21
CA ALA A 187 -6.05 5.14 -7.39
C ALA A 187 -5.26 4.40 -6.30
N TYR A 188 -5.97 3.90 -5.28
CA TYR A 188 -5.41 2.94 -4.34
C TYR A 188 -5.62 1.51 -4.86
N VAL A 189 -4.66 0.62 -4.62
CA VAL A 189 -4.66 -0.77 -5.15
C VAL A 189 -5.92 -1.57 -4.76
N GLN A 190 -6.54 -1.26 -3.62
CA GLN A 190 -7.72 -1.97 -3.11
C GLN A 190 -9.06 -1.25 -3.37
N SER A 191 -9.04 -0.12 -4.09
CA SER A 191 -10.22 0.69 -4.41
C SER A 191 -10.49 0.65 -5.91
N ASP A 192 -11.74 0.53 -6.36
CA ASP A 192 -12.09 0.79 -7.78
C ASP A 192 -12.26 2.29 -8.06
N GLU A 193 -12.49 3.09 -7.01
CA GLU A 193 -12.66 4.53 -7.12
C GLU A 193 -11.31 5.25 -7.26
N LEU A 194 -11.33 6.35 -8.00
CA LEU A 194 -10.19 7.20 -8.26
C LEU A 194 -10.03 8.26 -7.18
N VAL A 195 -8.79 8.72 -6.99
CA VAL A 195 -8.49 9.86 -6.13
C VAL A 195 -9.06 11.13 -6.75
N LYS A 196 -9.93 11.80 -6.00
CA LYS A 196 -10.55 13.07 -6.37
C LYS A 196 -9.49 14.16 -6.47
N ASP A 197 -9.58 14.99 -7.50
CA ASP A 197 -8.63 16.06 -7.81
C ASP A 197 -7.18 15.55 -7.93
N GLY A 198 -7.00 14.25 -8.22
CA GLY A 198 -5.69 13.62 -8.38
C GLY A 198 -5.07 13.92 -9.74
N PHE A 199 -3.75 14.09 -9.77
CA PHE A 199 -2.98 14.14 -11.02
C PHE A 199 -1.68 13.35 -10.86
N ALA A 200 -1.22 12.70 -11.92
CA ALA A 200 0.10 12.10 -11.94
C ALA A 200 0.75 12.19 -13.32
N PHE A 201 2.08 12.26 -13.34
CA PHE A 201 2.86 12.23 -14.57
C PHE A 201 4.22 11.59 -14.33
N ARG A 202 4.85 11.14 -15.41
CA ARG A 202 6.19 10.57 -15.38
C ARG A 202 7.14 11.48 -16.12
N VAL A 203 8.31 11.73 -15.53
CA VAL A 203 9.37 12.52 -16.17
C VAL A 203 10.43 11.65 -16.82
N ASP A 204 10.77 10.51 -16.22
CA ASP A 204 11.74 9.55 -16.75
C ASP A 204 11.45 8.13 -16.21
N ASP A 205 12.38 7.19 -16.38
CA ASP A 205 12.19 5.82 -15.90
C ASP A 205 12.31 5.64 -14.39
N ALA A 206 12.79 6.66 -13.67
CA ALA A 206 12.98 6.63 -12.22
C ALA A 206 11.77 7.22 -11.48
N LEU A 207 11.26 8.38 -11.93
CA LEU A 207 10.36 9.21 -11.14
C LEU A 207 8.95 9.36 -11.74
N ASN A 208 7.95 8.98 -10.96
CA ASN A 208 6.59 9.49 -11.14
C ASN A 208 6.31 10.60 -10.12
N PHE A 209 5.70 11.68 -10.58
CA PHE A 209 5.11 12.70 -9.73
C PHE A 209 3.61 12.44 -9.61
N TYR A 210 3.08 12.69 -8.43
CA TYR A 210 1.66 12.57 -8.14
C TYR A 210 1.23 13.66 -7.18
N GLY A 211 -0.06 13.94 -7.08
CA GLY A 211 -0.53 14.96 -6.16
C GLY A 211 -2.01 15.25 -6.23
N LEU A 212 -2.40 16.30 -5.52
CA LEU A 212 -3.75 16.83 -5.51
C LEU A 212 -3.76 18.25 -6.06
N VAL A 213 -4.76 18.57 -6.89
CA VAL A 213 -4.93 19.86 -7.56
C VAL A 213 -6.34 20.45 -7.33
N PRO A 214 -6.81 20.60 -6.07
CA PRO A 214 -8.12 21.15 -5.81
C PRO A 214 -8.22 22.59 -6.35
N GLY A 215 -9.21 22.84 -7.20
CA GLY A 215 -9.42 24.17 -7.78
C GLY A 215 -8.26 24.67 -8.67
N GLY A 216 -7.48 23.78 -9.27
CA GLY A 216 -6.42 24.12 -10.24
C GLY A 216 -5.05 24.43 -9.63
N ASN A 217 -4.92 24.39 -8.30
CA ASN A 217 -3.64 24.59 -7.61
C ASN A 217 -3.19 23.32 -6.92
N VAL A 218 -1.94 22.94 -7.16
CA VAL A 218 -1.24 21.83 -6.52
C VAL A 218 -1.07 22.15 -5.03
N THR A 219 -1.67 21.32 -4.19
CA THR A 219 -1.61 21.43 -2.73
C THR A 219 -0.83 20.28 -2.08
N VAL A 220 -0.76 19.14 -2.78
CA VAL A 220 0.08 17.98 -2.47
C VAL A 220 0.88 17.65 -3.71
N LEU A 221 2.17 17.42 -3.56
CA LEU A 221 3.04 16.91 -4.61
C LEU A 221 3.96 15.86 -3.98
N GLY A 222 3.95 14.65 -4.51
CA GLY A 222 4.73 13.50 -4.07
C GLY A 222 5.52 12.85 -5.19
N ILE A 223 6.49 12.02 -4.80
CA ILE A 223 7.28 11.18 -5.70
C ILE A 223 6.94 9.72 -5.44
N ALA A 224 6.61 8.99 -6.51
CA ALA A 224 6.56 7.54 -6.52
C ALA A 224 7.77 7.02 -7.29
N LEU A 225 8.64 6.28 -6.61
CA LEU A 225 9.77 5.63 -7.26
C LEU A 225 9.24 4.49 -8.14
N LYS A 226 9.48 4.58 -9.45
CA LYS A 226 9.00 3.57 -10.42
C LYS A 226 9.87 2.32 -10.40
N ASN A 227 11.18 2.54 -10.40
CA ASN A 227 12.19 1.50 -10.47
C ASN A 227 13.26 1.81 -9.41
N PRO A 228 13.41 0.96 -8.38
CA PRO A 228 14.43 1.13 -7.35
C PRO A 228 15.87 0.88 -7.85
N TYR A 229 16.08 0.78 -9.16
CA TYR A 229 17.40 0.64 -9.78
C TYR A 229 17.65 1.66 -10.90
N ALA A 230 16.71 2.58 -11.15
CA ALA A 230 16.88 3.61 -12.16
C ALA A 230 17.20 4.94 -11.48
N GLU A 231 18.35 5.51 -11.84
CA GLU A 231 18.70 6.87 -11.43
C GLU A 231 17.95 7.89 -12.31
N PRO A 232 17.45 9.00 -11.73
CA PRO A 232 16.87 10.09 -12.51
C PRO A 232 17.90 10.71 -13.45
N GLU A 233 17.44 11.15 -14.61
CA GLU A 233 18.34 11.80 -15.57
C GLU A 233 18.83 13.16 -15.03
N GLY A 234 20.05 13.58 -15.40
CA GLY A 234 20.61 14.86 -14.94
C GLY A 234 19.76 16.09 -15.31
N THR A 235 19.05 16.03 -16.44
CA THR A 235 18.06 17.04 -16.87
C THR A 235 16.84 17.07 -15.95
N THR A 236 16.38 15.91 -15.48
CA THR A 236 15.33 15.77 -14.46
C THR A 236 15.77 16.41 -13.15
N ILE A 237 16.98 16.11 -12.67
CA ILE A 237 17.53 16.69 -11.43
C ILE A 237 17.63 18.21 -11.53
N ALA A 238 18.14 18.74 -12.65
CA ALA A 238 18.22 20.19 -12.86
C ALA A 238 16.83 20.86 -12.87
N SER A 239 15.84 20.25 -13.52
CA SER A 239 14.46 20.75 -13.56
C SER A 239 13.82 20.74 -12.17
N LEU A 240 14.04 19.66 -11.42
CA LEU A 240 13.60 19.50 -10.05
C LEU A 240 14.21 20.57 -9.12
N ALA A 241 15.53 20.76 -9.19
CA ALA A 241 16.25 21.76 -8.39
C ALA A 241 15.71 23.16 -8.64
N ASN A 242 15.54 23.55 -9.91
CA ASN A 242 14.97 24.83 -10.30
C ASN A 242 13.54 24.99 -9.78
N PHE A 243 12.69 23.97 -9.97
CA PHE A 243 11.30 24.00 -9.49
C PHE A 243 11.23 24.17 -7.97
N MET A 244 12.06 23.46 -7.21
CA MET A 244 12.11 23.57 -5.75
C MET A 244 12.61 24.94 -5.29
N ALA A 245 13.63 25.49 -5.95
CA ALA A 245 14.18 26.80 -5.62
C ALA A 245 13.16 27.91 -5.87
N GLU A 246 12.47 27.88 -7.01
CA GLU A 246 11.48 28.88 -7.41
C GLU A 246 10.22 28.93 -6.54
N ASN A 247 9.90 27.83 -5.85
CA ASN A 247 8.69 27.68 -5.06
C ASN A 247 8.98 27.47 -3.57
N ASP A 248 10.22 27.72 -3.13
CA ASP A 248 10.66 27.57 -1.74
C ASP A 248 10.28 26.21 -1.14
N LEU A 249 10.56 25.11 -1.84
CA LEU A 249 10.22 23.75 -1.43
C LEU A 249 11.44 23.00 -0.88
N SER A 250 11.17 22.09 0.04
CA SER A 250 12.05 20.97 0.41
C SER A 250 11.44 19.67 -0.06
N LEU A 251 12.27 18.70 -0.40
CA LEU A 251 11.85 17.34 -0.65
C LEU A 251 12.10 16.53 0.63
N VAL A 252 11.08 15.81 1.09
CA VAL A 252 11.07 15.13 2.40
C VAL A 252 10.69 13.68 2.21
N TYR A 253 11.54 12.76 2.70
CA TYR A 253 11.24 11.34 2.80
C TYR A 253 11.06 10.95 4.26
N TRP A 254 9.79 10.84 4.68
CA TRP A 254 9.41 10.74 6.09
C TRP A 254 9.88 9.46 6.78
N PRO A 255 9.74 8.26 6.17
CA PRO A 255 10.18 7.01 6.80
C PRO A 255 11.64 7.04 7.22
N ASN A 256 12.51 7.66 6.42
CA ASN A 256 13.96 7.70 6.65
C ASN A 256 14.47 8.95 7.36
N LEU A 257 13.59 9.88 7.75
CA LEU A 257 13.97 11.16 8.37
C LEU A 257 14.88 12.01 7.47
N GLU A 258 14.69 11.92 6.16
CA GLU A 258 15.53 12.59 5.17
C GLU A 258 14.84 13.83 4.62
N GLN A 259 15.63 14.88 4.43
CA GLN A 259 15.19 16.13 3.81
C GLN A 259 16.33 16.67 2.96
N THR A 260 16.01 17.04 1.73
CA THR A 260 16.97 17.68 0.82
C THR A 260 16.44 19.02 0.30
N GLY A 261 17.39 19.90 -0.02
CA GLY A 261 17.17 21.24 -0.52
C GLY A 261 16.96 21.27 -2.04
N SER A 262 17.10 22.46 -2.60
CA SER A 262 16.97 22.71 -4.04
C SER A 262 18.33 22.80 -4.74
N ASP A 263 19.40 22.36 -4.09
CA ASP A 263 20.74 22.37 -4.70
C ASP A 263 20.86 21.17 -5.66
N PRO A 264 21.27 21.36 -6.93
CA PRO A 264 21.34 20.27 -7.90
C PRO A 264 22.35 19.17 -7.55
N GLU A 265 23.47 19.52 -6.94
CA GLU A 265 24.51 18.54 -6.55
C GLU A 265 24.02 17.73 -5.35
N GLU A 266 23.45 18.39 -4.33
CA GLU A 266 22.83 17.71 -3.18
C GLU A 266 21.68 16.78 -3.62
N LEU A 267 20.86 17.21 -4.59
CA LEU A 267 19.78 16.38 -5.13
C LEU A 267 20.31 15.16 -5.90
N ALA A 268 21.33 15.34 -6.74
CA ALA A 268 21.95 14.23 -7.44
C ALA A 268 22.55 13.20 -6.47
N GLU A 269 23.30 13.67 -5.47
CA GLU A 269 23.84 12.80 -4.42
C GLU A 269 22.73 12.09 -3.63
N TYR A 270 21.65 12.82 -3.32
CA TYR A 270 20.50 12.27 -2.61
C TYR A 270 19.86 11.11 -3.39
N PHE A 271 19.51 11.31 -4.66
CA PHE A 271 18.91 10.23 -5.46
C PHE A 271 19.86 9.06 -5.69
N ASN A 272 21.16 9.31 -5.89
CA ASN A 272 22.16 8.24 -6.01
C ASN A 272 22.32 7.42 -4.72
N SER A 273 21.90 7.94 -3.57
CA SER A 273 21.92 7.20 -2.31
C SER A 273 20.67 6.34 -2.09
N LEU A 274 19.60 6.56 -2.87
CA LEU A 274 18.34 5.82 -2.77
C LEU A 274 18.31 4.54 -3.61
N PHE A 275 19.23 4.39 -4.56
CA PHE A 275 19.32 3.28 -5.53
C PHE A 275 20.67 2.54 -5.41
#